data_AF-A0A5B9W2R2-F1
#
_entry.id   AF-A0A5B9W2R2-F1
#
_cell.length_a   1.000
_cell.length_b   1.000
_cell.length_c   1.000
_cell.angle_alpha   90.00
_cell.angle_beta   90.00
_cell.angle_gamma   90.00
#
_symmetry.space_group_name_H-M   'P 1'
#
loop_
_entity.id
_entity.type
_entity.pdbx_description
1 polymer ?
#
loop_
_entity_poly.entity_id
_entity_poly.type
_entity_poly.pdbx_seq_one_letter_code
_entity_poly.pdbx_strand_id
1 'polypeptide(L)'
;MDIACRSCGASVGRLHEPYCSSELCPFCGDFISTCDCIFEVLSLTPEERELVEEFADDSVQPLRGICDRWRAAVEAKGRVPYS
;
A
#
# COMPACT_ATOMS: atom_id res chain seq x y z
N MET A 1 -12.74 -24.76 -0.96
CA MET A 1 -12.65 -23.87 -2.13
C MET A 1 -11.92 -22.65 -1.63
N ASP A 2 -10.65 -22.49 -2.00
CA ASP A 2 -9.88 -21.32 -1.58
C ASP A 2 -10.48 -20.10 -2.30
N ILE A 3 -11.07 -19.18 -1.54
CA ILE A 3 -11.70 -17.99 -2.10
C ILE A 3 -10.58 -17.03 -2.43
N ALA A 4 -10.18 -16.98 -3.70
CA ALA A 4 -9.21 -16.00 -4.18
C ALA A 4 -9.73 -14.56 -3.96
N CYS A 5 -8.80 -13.63 -3.73
CA CYS A 5 -9.11 -12.21 -3.65
C CYS A 5 -9.81 -11.75 -4.93
N ARG A 6 -10.95 -11.06 -4.79
CA ARG A 6 -11.72 -10.58 -5.95
C ARG A 6 -11.02 -9.44 -6.70
N SER A 7 -10.15 -8.70 -6.03
CA SER A 7 -9.46 -7.53 -6.60
C SER A 7 -8.20 -7.92 -7.38
N CYS A 8 -7.38 -8.83 -6.85
CA CYS A 8 -6.09 -9.20 -7.48
C CYS A 8 -5.91 -10.71 -7.72
N GLY A 9 -6.90 -11.55 -7.40
CA GLY A 9 -6.83 -13.00 -7.63
C GLY A 9 -5.90 -13.79 -6.70
N ALA A 10 -5.28 -13.16 -5.68
CA ALA A 10 -4.39 -13.85 -4.76
C ALA A 10 -5.12 -14.97 -4.00
N SER A 11 -4.50 -16.14 -3.90
CA SER A 11 -5.02 -17.27 -3.12
C SER A 11 -4.67 -17.13 -1.64
N VAL A 12 -5.45 -17.77 -0.76
CA VAL A 12 -5.17 -17.79 0.69
C VAL A 12 -3.74 -18.28 0.95
N GLY A 13 -3.04 -17.61 1.86
CA GLY A 13 -1.63 -17.85 2.19
C GLY A 13 -0.63 -17.26 1.20
N ARG A 14 -1.07 -16.61 0.10
CA ARG A 14 -0.21 -15.87 -0.83
C ARG A 14 -0.30 -14.37 -0.60
N LEU A 15 0.72 -13.64 -1.04
CA LEU A 15 0.68 -12.17 -1.01
C LEU A 15 -0.28 -11.65 -2.08
N HIS A 16 -0.94 -10.53 -1.78
CA HIS A 16 -1.66 -9.75 -2.79
C HIS A 16 -0.70 -9.15 -3.83
N GLU A 17 -1.23 -8.65 -4.94
CA GLU A 17 -0.49 -7.66 -5.74
C GLU A 17 -0.30 -6.38 -4.92
N PRO A 18 0.83 -5.65 -5.06
CA PRO A 18 1.06 -4.42 -4.32
C PRO A 18 -0.10 -3.43 -4.48
N TYR A 19 -0.57 -2.87 -3.37
CA TYR A 19 -1.66 -1.88 -3.32
C TYR A 19 -3.04 -2.43 -3.68
N CYS A 20 -3.22 -3.75 -3.62
CA CYS A 20 -4.55 -4.34 -3.68
C CYS A 20 -5.44 -3.75 -2.56
N SER A 21 -6.69 -3.42 -2.89
CA SER A 21 -7.65 -2.89 -1.91
C SER A 21 -7.98 -3.83 -0.74
N SER A 22 -7.64 -5.12 -0.87
CA SER A 22 -7.78 -6.12 0.20
C SER A 22 -6.47 -6.45 0.91
N GLU A 23 -5.34 -5.85 0.49
CA GLU A 23 -4.07 -6.03 1.16
C GLU A 23 -4.07 -5.30 2.51
N LEU A 24 -3.58 -5.98 3.55
CA LEU A 24 -3.42 -5.39 4.86
C LEU A 24 -2.05 -4.71 5.00
N CYS A 25 -2.04 -3.52 5.58
CA CYS A 25 -0.86 -2.76 5.95
C CYS A 25 -0.09 -3.52 7.03
N PRO A 26 1.20 -3.83 6.83
CA PRO A 26 2.00 -4.59 7.80
C PRO A 26 2.42 -3.76 9.02
N PHE A 27 2.07 -2.45 9.07
CA PHE A 27 2.35 -1.57 10.20
C PHE A 27 1.18 -1.50 11.19
N CYS A 28 -0.05 -1.37 10.69
CA CYS A 28 -1.24 -1.21 11.54
C CYS A 28 -2.27 -2.34 11.44
N GLY A 29 -2.22 -3.18 10.40
CA GLY A 29 -3.18 -4.27 10.16
C GLY A 29 -4.49 -3.86 9.48
N ASP A 30 -4.71 -2.57 9.20
CA ASP A 30 -5.83 -2.09 8.39
C ASP A 30 -5.53 -2.20 6.88
N PHE A 31 -6.46 -1.89 5.98
CA PHE A 31 -6.23 -1.96 4.54
C PHE A 31 -5.18 -0.94 4.06
N ILE A 32 -4.23 -1.40 3.25
CA ILE A 32 -3.11 -0.58 2.76
C ILE A 32 -3.58 0.64 1.94
N SER A 33 -4.74 0.53 1.30
CA SER A 33 -5.34 1.59 0.49
C SER A 33 -6.03 2.69 1.29
N THR A 34 -6.25 2.49 2.59
CA THR A 34 -6.99 3.44 3.46
C THR A 34 -6.27 3.77 4.76
N CYS A 35 -5.14 3.12 5.05
CA CYS A 35 -4.36 3.43 6.25
C CYS A 35 -3.53 4.71 6.08
N ASP A 36 -3.26 5.40 7.19
CA ASP A 36 -2.47 6.62 7.23
C ASP A 36 -0.95 6.37 7.44
N CYS A 37 -0.54 5.09 7.49
CA CYS A 37 0.84 4.72 7.81
C CYS A 37 1.87 5.29 6.81
N ILE A 38 1.49 5.52 5.55
CA ILE A 38 2.37 6.12 4.55
C ILE A 38 2.88 7.50 5.01
N PHE A 39 2.02 8.31 5.64
CA PHE A 39 2.36 9.65 6.10
C PHE A 39 3.36 9.64 7.24
N GLU A 40 3.19 8.71 8.19
CA GLU A 40 4.06 8.57 9.36
C GLU A 40 5.38 7.89 9.02
N VAL A 41 5.32 6.73 8.33
CA VAL A 41 6.49 5.90 8.01
C VAL A 41 7.45 6.62 7.07
N LEU A 42 6.93 7.32 6.05
CA LEU A 42 7.76 8.09 5.14
C LEU A 42 8.04 9.51 5.64
N SER A 43 7.44 9.91 6.77
CA SER A 43 7.51 11.26 7.32
C SER A 43 7.23 12.33 6.26
N LEU A 44 6.12 12.16 5.54
CA LEU A 44 5.75 13.01 4.41
C LEU A 44 5.53 14.47 4.84
N THR A 45 6.03 15.41 4.04
CA THR A 45 5.74 16.84 4.22
C THR A 45 4.26 17.15 3.94
N PRO A 46 3.72 18.30 4.39
CA PRO A 46 2.34 18.68 4.08
C PRO A 46 2.01 18.64 2.57
N GLU A 47 2.94 19.07 1.73
CA GLU A 47 2.79 19.06 0.27
C GLU A 47 2.78 17.63 -0.30
N GLU A 48 3.63 16.75 0.22
CA GLU A 48 3.63 15.35 -0.18
C GLU A 48 2.36 14.61 0.28
N ARG A 49 1.81 14.99 1.44
CA ARG A 49 0.54 14.43 1.95
C ARG A 49 -0.62 14.78 1.04
N GLU A 50 -0.74 16.06 0.65
CA GLU A 50 -1.79 16.54 -0.25
C GLU A 50 -1.78 15.75 -1.57
N LEU A 51 -0.61 15.51 -2.16
CA LEU A 51 -0.49 14.74 -3.40
C LEU A 51 -0.95 13.28 -3.28
N VAL A 52 -0.70 12.66 -2.13
CA VAL A 52 -1.15 11.28 -1.84
C VAL A 52 -2.66 11.26 -1.60
N GLU A 53 -3.19 12.20 -0.84
CA GLU A 53 -4.62 12.30 -0.52
C GLU A 53 -5.48 12.63 -1.74
N GLU A 54 -4.98 13.48 -2.65
CA GLU A 54 -5.63 13.79 -3.91
C GLU A 54 -5.60 12.62 -4.91
N PHE A 55 -4.86 11.55 -4.61
CA PHE A 55 -4.58 10.45 -5.54
C PHE A 55 -4.16 10.99 -6.92
N ALA A 56 -3.18 11.90 -6.93
CA ALA A 56 -2.66 12.46 -8.18
C ALA A 56 -2.06 11.36 -9.09
N ASP A 57 -1.59 11.73 -10.27
CA ASP A 57 -0.97 10.78 -11.20
C ASP A 57 0.32 10.16 -10.60
N ASP A 58 0.27 8.89 -10.24
CA ASP A 58 1.38 8.13 -9.63
C ASP A 58 2.48 7.76 -10.63
N SER A 59 2.32 8.10 -11.91
CA SER A 59 3.35 7.94 -12.93
C SER A 59 4.32 9.14 -12.98
N VAL A 60 3.98 10.27 -12.36
CA VAL A 60 4.77 11.50 -12.37
C VAL A 60 5.34 11.87 -10.99
N GLN A 61 6.38 12.70 -10.99
CA GLN A 61 6.97 13.19 -9.74
C GLN A 61 6.13 14.31 -9.12
N PRO A 62 6.12 14.44 -7.78
CA PRO A 62 6.86 13.60 -6.81
C PRO A 62 6.14 12.32 -6.40
N LEU A 63 4.86 12.13 -6.78
CA LEU A 63 4.02 11.03 -6.30
C LEU A 63 4.58 9.65 -6.65
N ARG A 64 5.13 9.47 -7.87
CA ARG A 64 5.83 8.23 -8.25
C ARG A 64 6.91 7.86 -7.24
N GLY A 65 7.75 8.82 -6.86
CA GLY A 65 8.81 8.61 -5.88
C GLY A 65 8.28 8.28 -4.49
N ILE A 66 7.14 8.87 -4.09
CA ILE A 66 6.46 8.54 -2.83
C ILE A 66 5.96 7.09 -2.87
N CYS A 67 5.28 6.69 -3.94
CA CYS A 67 4.81 5.32 -4.15
C CYS A 67 5.96 4.29 -4.17
N ASP A 68 7.09 4.62 -4.80
CA ASP A 68 8.27 3.75 -4.80
C ASP A 68 8.86 3.57 -3.40
N ARG A 69 8.98 4.67 -2.62
CA ARG A 69 9.44 4.62 -1.22
C ARG A 69 8.49 3.82 -0.35
N TRP A 70 7.18 4.01 -0.54
CA TRP A 70 6.17 3.29 0.24
C TRP A 70 6.23 1.79 -0.02
N ARG A 71 6.33 1.37 -1.29
CA ARG A 71 6.49 -0.04 -1.67
C ARG A 71 7.68 -0.66 -0.97
N ALA A 72 8.83 0.01 -1.01
CA ALA A 72 10.06 -0.47 -0.38
C ALA A 72 9.90 -0.63 1.15
N ALA A 73 9.23 0.33 1.81
CA ALA A 73 8.99 0.26 3.25
C ALA A 73 8.07 -0.91 3.64
N VAL A 74 6.99 -1.12 2.89
CA VAL A 74 6.04 -2.22 3.10
C VAL A 74 6.70 -3.58 2.84
N GLU A 75 7.50 -3.70 1.78
CA GLU A 75 8.30 -4.91 1.50
C GLU A 75 9.30 -5.19 2.63
N ALA A 76 10.04 -4.18 3.08
CA ALA A 76 11.01 -4.32 4.15
C ALA A 76 10.38 -4.72 5.50
N LYS A 77 9.16 -4.24 5.78
CA LYS A 77 8.39 -4.62 6.98
C LYS A 77 7.92 -6.08 6.91
N GLY A 78 7.68 -6.60 5.72
CA GLY A 78 7.13 -7.92 5.46
C GLY A 78 5.62 -7.83 5.19
N ARG A 79 5.24 -8.00 3.92
CA ARG A 79 3.84 -7.97 3.48
C ARG A 79 3.02 -9.08 4.14
N VAL A 80 1.74 -8.80 4.37
CA VAL A 80 0.81 -9.74 5.01
C VAL A 80 0.20 -10.68 3.96
N PRO A 81 0.30 -12.01 4.13
CA PRO A 81 -0.40 -12.97 3.27
C PRO A 81 -1.92 -12.84 3.39
N TYR A 82 -2.62 -13.07 2.30
CA TYR A 82 -4.07 -13.13 2.27
C TYR A 82 -4.59 -14.25 3.18
N SER A 83 -5.57 -13.94 4.01
CA SER A 83 -6.19 -14.84 5.00
C SER A 83 -7.62 -15.20 4.65
#